data_AF-A0A7C4AGN4-F1
#
_entry.id   AF-A0A7C4AGN4-F1
#
_cell.length_a   1.000
_cell.length_b   1.000
_cell.length_c   1.000
_cell.angle_alpha   90.00
_cell.angle_beta   90.00
_cell.angle_gamma   90.00
#
_symmetry.space_group_name_H-M   'P 1'
#
loop_
_entity.id
_entity.type
_entity.pdbx_description
1 polymer ?
#
loop_
_entity_poly.entity_id
_entity_poly.type
_entity_poly.pdbx_seq_one_letter_code
_entity_poly.pdbx_strand_id
1 'polypeptide(L)'
;MVMLCLVLASYYVPFSQAQDKTAAPAAAPATAPASTGGITLSVDKTALSNGGEVTVTGKTQPGKPVYLEVWNDNKVSAVFFDDKPNKEGVRPYKLYLTEGLPAFYQIYAPASTKEVFEKFKKMGAKYPYSDALKEMGADVAFSVPAKMPIEAFQTSLMASIIGSRGDKLPALDPQENKRRAMQLTKARFRSPGKMISPTVDVKPDGSFTAKVKIIEGSAPGKYFIQAFSDKDLKSAPATLENSISFPVMYLSNGGTSLNILWPFLLTLGIGVFGVLMGAGGGFILNPILVSIWPLPHNIVAGTVMPTVLFSQGSGIYNYSKIKFISWKLGVTMGLAMLLGGFIGPKLTELITLDQFKSVFGWILLVLAALMFWQTTPGYLDKNKKEQAILKEFKKRAEEAAKAKG
;
A
#
# COMPACT_ATOMS: atom_id res chain seq x y z
N MET A 1 10.45 15.30 19.16
CA MET A 1 10.64 16.47 18.27
C MET A 1 11.40 16.12 16.99
N VAL A 2 12.66 15.66 17.08
CA VAL A 2 13.51 15.33 15.90
C VAL A 2 12.94 14.19 15.04
N MET A 3 12.25 13.22 15.65
CA MET A 3 11.61 12.10 14.94
C MET A 3 10.35 12.53 14.15
N LEU A 4 9.64 13.58 14.60
CA LEU A 4 8.53 14.19 13.87
C LEU A 4 9.07 14.95 12.63
N CYS A 5 10.21 15.64 12.78
CA CYS A 5 10.87 16.31 11.66
C CYS A 5 11.46 15.33 10.64
N LEU A 6 11.97 14.15 11.02
CA LEU A 6 12.50 13.17 10.06
C LEU A 6 11.41 12.42 9.29
N VAL A 7 10.28 12.12 9.95
CA VAL A 7 9.09 11.59 9.27
C VAL A 7 8.55 12.65 8.32
N LEU A 8 8.39 13.91 8.76
CA LEU A 8 7.92 14.99 7.90
C LEU A 8 8.92 15.33 6.77
N ALA A 9 10.24 15.34 7.03
CA ALA A 9 11.26 15.66 6.03
C ALA A 9 11.43 14.56 4.97
N SER A 10 11.18 13.29 5.32
CA SER A 10 11.12 12.20 4.33
C SER A 10 9.91 12.30 3.40
N TYR A 11 8.92 13.13 3.73
CA TYR A 11 7.75 13.44 2.91
C TYR A 11 7.77 14.86 2.31
N TYR A 12 8.82 15.64 2.58
CA TYR A 12 8.96 17.05 2.16
C TYR A 12 10.27 17.31 1.39
N VAL A 13 10.68 16.37 0.52
CA VAL A 13 11.68 16.67 -0.51
C VAL A 13 10.95 16.83 -1.84
N PRO A 14 10.65 18.06 -2.28
CA PRO A 14 10.30 18.28 -3.67
C PRO A 14 11.55 18.05 -4.51
N PHE A 15 11.55 16.98 -5.32
CA PHE A 15 12.52 16.88 -6.40
C PHE A 15 12.20 17.99 -7.40
N SER A 16 13.11 18.95 -7.50
CA SER A 16 13.02 20.12 -8.36
C SER A 16 12.75 19.71 -9.81
N GLN A 17 11.55 19.99 -10.29
CA GLN A 17 11.27 20.22 -11.70
C GLN A 17 10.89 21.70 -11.79
N ALA A 18 11.81 22.50 -12.29
CA ALA A 18 11.57 23.88 -12.64
C ALA A 18 10.44 23.92 -13.70
N GLN A 19 9.29 24.47 -13.33
CA GLN A 19 8.33 24.99 -14.28
C GLN A 19 8.03 26.44 -13.91
N ASP A 20 8.46 27.32 -14.80
CA ASP A 20 8.13 28.73 -14.87
C ASP A 20 6.64 28.94 -14.58
N LYS A 21 6.34 29.67 -13.51
CA LYS A 21 5.00 30.20 -13.23
C LYS A 21 4.90 31.60 -13.82
N THR A 22 4.58 31.70 -15.10
CA THR A 22 3.83 32.87 -15.57
C THR A 22 2.39 32.69 -15.11
N ALA A 23 1.96 33.57 -14.21
CA ALA A 23 0.60 33.62 -13.71
C ALA A 23 -0.39 33.92 -14.85
N ALA A 24 -1.44 33.12 -14.95
CA ALA A 24 -2.67 33.46 -15.68
C ALA A 24 -3.85 33.46 -14.68
N PRO A 25 -4.83 34.37 -14.83
CA PRO A 25 -5.67 34.84 -13.73
C PRO A 25 -6.82 33.90 -13.39
N ALA A 26 -7.34 34.08 -12.17
CA ALA A 26 -8.52 33.42 -11.63
C ALA A 26 -9.73 33.49 -12.59
N ALA A 27 -10.29 32.32 -12.92
CA ALA A 27 -11.58 32.21 -13.60
C ALA A 27 -12.68 31.96 -12.56
N ALA A 28 -13.67 32.85 -12.56
CA ALA A 28 -14.92 32.83 -11.79
C ALA A 28 -15.83 31.64 -12.21
N PRO A 29 -16.95 31.38 -11.50
CA PRO A 29 -17.60 30.07 -11.49
C PRO A 29 -18.26 29.76 -12.84
N ALA A 30 -17.78 28.73 -13.53
CA ALA A 30 -18.32 28.31 -14.80
C ALA A 30 -19.57 27.44 -14.61
N THR A 31 -20.67 28.02 -15.07
CA THR A 31 -21.95 27.43 -15.49
C THR A 31 -21.80 26.05 -16.17
N ALA A 32 -22.81 25.20 -15.97
CA ALA A 32 -22.93 23.85 -16.53
C ALA A 32 -22.46 23.75 -18.00
N PRO A 33 -21.53 22.84 -18.34
CA PRO A 33 -21.19 22.60 -19.74
C PRO A 33 -22.30 21.80 -20.43
N ALA A 34 -22.73 22.29 -21.59
CA ALA A 34 -23.67 21.62 -22.48
C ALA A 34 -23.20 20.21 -22.86
N SER A 35 -24.16 19.28 -22.91
CA SER A 35 -23.98 17.85 -23.16
C SER A 35 -23.65 17.55 -24.62
N THR A 36 -22.40 17.25 -24.93
CA THR A 36 -22.07 16.49 -26.16
C THR A 36 -22.35 15.02 -25.92
N GLY A 37 -23.58 14.60 -26.22
CA GLY A 37 -23.94 13.17 -26.34
C GLY A 37 -25.09 12.70 -25.44
N GLY A 38 -26.22 13.41 -25.38
CA GLY A 38 -27.53 12.87 -24.95
C GLY A 38 -27.69 12.38 -23.50
N ILE A 39 -26.60 12.18 -22.75
CA ILE A 39 -26.61 11.74 -21.35
C ILE A 39 -26.46 12.97 -20.46
N THR A 40 -27.47 13.22 -19.62
CA THR A 40 -27.41 14.26 -18.60
C THR A 40 -27.06 13.63 -17.25
N LEU A 41 -26.19 14.31 -16.49
CA LEU A 41 -25.74 13.84 -15.18
C LEU A 41 -25.86 14.98 -14.17
N SER A 42 -26.39 14.68 -13.00
CA SER A 42 -26.55 15.60 -11.88
C SER A 42 -26.14 14.89 -10.60
N VAL A 43 -25.51 15.65 -9.70
CA VAL A 43 -24.95 15.15 -8.45
C VAL A 43 -25.61 15.90 -7.31
N ASP A 44 -26.08 15.18 -6.28
CA ASP A 44 -26.77 15.76 -5.12
C ASP A 44 -25.88 16.65 -4.25
N LYS A 45 -24.59 16.30 -4.13
CA LYS A 45 -23.59 17.04 -3.37
C LYS A 45 -22.35 17.28 -4.22
N THR A 46 -21.78 18.48 -4.12
CA THR A 46 -20.55 18.86 -4.82
C THR A 46 -19.32 18.87 -3.90
N ALA A 47 -19.51 18.72 -2.58
CA ALA A 47 -18.44 18.69 -1.60
C ALA A 47 -18.67 17.62 -0.52
N LEU A 48 -17.58 16.95 -0.10
CA LEU A 48 -17.51 15.98 0.99
C LEU A 48 -16.39 16.32 1.97
N SER A 49 -16.56 15.86 3.21
CA SER A 49 -15.58 16.01 4.29
C SER A 49 -15.13 14.62 4.75
N ASN A 50 -13.99 14.17 4.24
CA ASN A 50 -13.40 12.85 4.51
C ASN A 50 -14.29 11.65 4.10
N GLY A 51 -14.83 11.69 2.88
CA GLY A 51 -15.68 10.62 2.34
C GLY A 51 -17.18 10.83 2.59
N GLY A 52 -17.99 9.89 2.12
CA GLY A 52 -19.45 9.96 2.19
C GLY A 52 -20.15 9.30 1.01
N GLU A 53 -21.48 9.34 1.02
CA GLU A 53 -22.32 8.86 -0.07
C GLU A 53 -22.93 10.04 -0.84
N VAL A 54 -22.88 9.91 -2.15
CA VAL A 54 -23.33 10.89 -3.14
C VAL A 54 -24.27 10.19 -4.09
N THR A 55 -25.46 10.76 -4.30
CA THR A 55 -26.45 10.25 -5.22
C THR A 55 -26.26 10.92 -6.57
N VAL A 56 -25.93 10.11 -7.58
CA VAL A 56 -25.83 10.54 -8.97
C VAL A 56 -27.09 10.14 -9.70
N THR A 57 -27.75 11.11 -10.32
CA THR A 57 -28.94 10.91 -11.14
C THR A 57 -28.68 11.39 -12.56
N GLY A 58 -29.35 10.77 -13.52
CA GLY A 58 -29.23 11.18 -14.91
C GLY A 58 -30.27 10.56 -15.81
N LYS A 59 -30.26 10.99 -17.07
CA LYS A 59 -31.05 10.39 -18.15
C LYS A 59 -30.13 9.93 -19.27
N THR A 60 -30.42 8.77 -19.81
CA THR A 60 -29.77 8.15 -20.97
C THR A 60 -30.84 7.71 -21.98
N GLN A 61 -30.40 7.18 -23.14
CA GLN A 61 -31.29 6.57 -24.11
C GLN A 61 -31.96 5.31 -23.53
N PRO A 62 -33.27 5.09 -23.78
CA PRO A 62 -34.01 3.93 -23.27
C PRO A 62 -33.37 2.59 -23.66
N GLY A 63 -33.30 1.65 -22.72
CA GLY A 63 -32.89 0.26 -22.97
C GLY A 63 -31.39 -0.02 -23.06
N LYS A 64 -30.50 0.98 -22.91
CA LYS A 64 -29.04 0.75 -22.86
C LYS A 64 -28.49 0.72 -21.43
N PRO A 65 -27.49 -0.14 -21.14
CA PRO A 65 -26.82 -0.14 -19.83
C PRO A 65 -26.07 1.18 -19.62
N VAL A 66 -25.92 1.57 -18.34
CA VAL A 66 -25.16 2.76 -17.93
C VAL A 66 -24.06 2.33 -16.96
N TYR A 67 -22.86 2.79 -17.23
CA TYR A 67 -21.68 2.62 -16.40
C TYR A 67 -21.20 3.99 -15.94
N LEU A 68 -20.78 4.12 -14.68
CA LEU A 68 -20.15 5.35 -14.19
C LEU A 68 -18.69 5.09 -13.89
N GLU A 69 -17.79 5.86 -14.50
CA GLU A 69 -16.39 5.90 -14.12
C GLU A 69 -16.20 7.02 -13.09
N VAL A 70 -15.67 6.69 -11.91
CA VAL A 70 -15.37 7.64 -10.84
C VAL A 70 -13.87 7.60 -10.55
N TRP A 71 -13.21 8.75 -10.65
CA TRP A 71 -11.77 8.85 -10.38
C TRP A 71 -11.39 10.15 -9.68
N ASN A 72 -10.26 10.12 -8.97
CA ASN A 72 -9.70 11.30 -8.30
C ASN A 72 -8.55 11.93 -9.11
N ASP A 73 -8.32 13.22 -8.88
CA ASP A 73 -7.24 14.02 -9.48
C ASP A 73 -5.83 13.63 -9.01
N ASN A 74 -5.66 13.20 -7.76
CA ASN A 74 -4.37 12.78 -7.25
C ASN A 74 -3.93 11.49 -7.93
N LYS A 75 -2.64 11.44 -8.22
CA LYS A 75 -2.00 10.31 -8.87
C LYS A 75 -1.16 9.52 -7.86
N VAL A 76 -1.10 8.22 -8.05
CA VAL A 76 -0.36 7.27 -7.22
C VAL A 76 0.45 6.32 -8.08
N SER A 77 1.53 5.82 -7.49
CA SER A 77 2.36 4.82 -8.15
C SER A 77 1.73 3.42 -8.08
N ALA A 78 1.79 2.68 -9.18
CA ALA A 78 1.53 1.25 -9.21
C ALA A 78 2.70 0.50 -9.86
N VAL A 79 2.97 -0.70 -9.33
CA VAL A 79 4.07 -1.56 -9.78
C VAL A 79 3.51 -2.94 -10.08
N PHE A 80 3.90 -3.51 -11.21
CA PHE A 80 3.60 -4.88 -11.57
C PHE A 80 4.88 -5.55 -12.10
N PHE A 81 5.22 -6.69 -11.49
CA PHE A 81 6.37 -7.50 -11.89
C PHE A 81 5.88 -8.74 -12.64
N ASP A 82 6.37 -8.93 -13.86
CA ASP A 82 6.02 -10.05 -14.72
C ASP A 82 7.09 -11.15 -14.60
N ASP A 83 6.82 -12.12 -13.72
CA ASP A 83 7.67 -13.27 -13.42
C ASP A 83 7.17 -14.58 -14.05
N LYS A 84 6.04 -14.50 -14.76
CA LYS A 84 5.38 -15.67 -15.33
C LYS A 84 6.12 -16.16 -16.58
N PRO A 85 6.26 -17.48 -16.75
CA PRO A 85 6.83 -18.01 -17.98
C PRO A 85 5.95 -17.62 -19.17
N ASN A 86 6.59 -17.14 -20.23
CA ASN A 86 5.92 -16.92 -21.50
C ASN A 86 5.50 -18.26 -22.12
N LYS A 87 4.79 -18.22 -23.26
CA LYS A 87 4.39 -19.42 -24.02
C LYS A 87 5.60 -20.32 -24.40
N GLU A 88 6.80 -19.76 -24.43
CA GLU A 88 8.08 -20.42 -24.72
C GLU A 88 8.80 -20.95 -23.46
N GLY A 89 8.20 -20.84 -22.27
CA GLY A 89 8.79 -21.31 -21.01
C GLY A 89 9.85 -20.39 -20.40
N VAL A 90 10.31 -19.36 -21.13
CA VAL A 90 11.27 -18.35 -20.64
C VAL A 90 10.56 -17.31 -19.77
N ARG A 91 11.14 -16.99 -18.61
CA ARG A 91 10.66 -15.94 -17.71
C ARG A 91 11.21 -14.58 -18.16
N PRO A 92 10.35 -13.61 -18.50
CA PRO A 92 10.79 -12.35 -19.07
C PRO A 92 11.36 -11.37 -18.04
N TYR A 93 11.03 -11.51 -16.74
CA TYR A 93 11.45 -10.61 -15.66
C TYR A 93 11.31 -9.12 -16.03
N LYS A 94 10.09 -8.69 -16.31
CA LYS A 94 9.79 -7.29 -16.68
C LYS A 94 9.13 -6.55 -15.53
N LEU A 95 9.60 -5.35 -15.25
CA LEU A 95 9.03 -4.46 -14.26
C LEU A 95 8.23 -3.36 -14.98
N TYR A 96 6.94 -3.28 -14.68
CA TYR A 96 6.05 -2.23 -15.16
C TYR A 96 5.76 -1.26 -14.02
N LEU A 97 5.98 0.03 -14.28
CA LEU A 97 5.79 1.12 -13.33
C LEU A 97 4.90 2.18 -13.97
N THR A 98 3.99 2.74 -13.18
CA THR A 98 3.27 3.96 -13.55
C THR A 98 3.18 4.86 -12.33
N GLU A 99 3.27 6.17 -12.56
CA GLU A 99 2.98 7.21 -11.57
C GLU A 99 1.67 7.95 -11.90
N GLY A 100 0.96 7.51 -12.95
CA GLY A 100 -0.21 8.20 -13.48
C GLY A 100 -1.56 7.64 -13.02
N LEU A 101 -1.57 6.63 -12.14
CA LEU A 101 -2.79 5.95 -11.73
C LEU A 101 -3.60 6.84 -10.77
N PRO A 102 -4.93 6.99 -10.91
CA PRO A 102 -5.73 7.73 -9.94
C PRO A 102 -5.66 7.11 -8.54
N ALA A 103 -5.59 7.96 -7.50
CA ALA A 103 -5.57 7.52 -6.11
C ALA A 103 -6.85 6.77 -5.70
N PHE A 104 -7.98 7.22 -6.25
CA PHE A 104 -9.27 6.54 -6.17
C PHE A 104 -9.75 6.26 -7.59
N TYR A 105 -10.19 5.03 -7.84
CA TYR A 105 -10.75 4.62 -9.12
C TYR A 105 -11.79 3.53 -8.91
N GLN A 106 -13.01 3.76 -9.38
CA GLN A 106 -14.09 2.79 -9.27
C GLN A 106 -15.07 2.92 -10.44
N ILE A 107 -15.49 1.77 -10.98
CA ILE A 107 -16.51 1.66 -12.01
C ILE A 107 -17.81 1.20 -11.37
N TYR A 108 -18.88 1.96 -11.54
CA TYR A 108 -20.21 1.58 -11.12
C TYR A 108 -20.93 0.92 -12.30
N ALA A 109 -21.32 -0.32 -12.14
CA ALA A 109 -21.97 -1.13 -13.16
C ALA A 109 -23.48 -1.29 -12.86
N PRO A 110 -24.31 -1.64 -13.87
CA PRO A 110 -25.72 -1.93 -13.68
C PRO A 110 -25.96 -3.03 -12.64
N ALA A 111 -27.02 -2.91 -11.85
CA ALA A 111 -27.41 -3.89 -10.84
C ALA A 111 -27.66 -5.31 -11.41
N SER A 112 -27.95 -5.44 -12.71
CA SER A 112 -28.05 -6.73 -13.41
C SER A 112 -26.75 -7.53 -13.41
N THR A 113 -25.60 -6.89 -13.24
CA THR A 113 -24.28 -7.53 -13.24
C THR A 113 -23.87 -8.09 -11.87
N LYS A 114 -24.76 -8.02 -10.86
CA LYS A 114 -24.49 -8.49 -9.48
C LYS A 114 -24.06 -9.96 -9.41
N GLU A 115 -24.67 -10.84 -10.20
CA GLU A 115 -24.34 -12.27 -10.19
C GLU A 115 -22.91 -12.54 -10.72
N VAL A 116 -22.55 -11.87 -11.81
CA VAL A 116 -21.20 -11.91 -12.39
C VAL A 116 -20.18 -11.36 -11.39
N PHE A 117 -20.51 -10.26 -10.70
CA PHE A 117 -19.64 -9.68 -9.67
C PHE A 117 -19.41 -10.65 -8.50
N GLU A 118 -20.45 -11.31 -7.98
CA GLU A 118 -20.32 -12.27 -6.89
C GLU A 118 -19.52 -13.52 -7.30
N LYS A 119 -19.63 -13.97 -8.56
CA LYS A 119 -18.76 -15.01 -9.14
C LYS A 119 -17.28 -14.60 -9.04
N PHE A 120 -16.91 -13.38 -9.45
CA PHE A 120 -15.52 -12.91 -9.38
C PHE A 120 -15.04 -12.64 -7.95
N LYS A 121 -15.93 -12.17 -7.07
CA LYS A 121 -15.62 -11.97 -5.65
C LYS A 121 -15.24 -13.28 -4.95
N LYS A 122 -15.92 -14.40 -5.28
CA LYS A 122 -15.58 -15.75 -4.78
C LYS A 122 -14.22 -16.24 -5.24
N MET A 123 -13.71 -15.79 -6.40
CA MET A 123 -12.37 -16.16 -6.88
C MET A 123 -11.22 -15.51 -6.10
N GLY A 124 -11.52 -14.53 -5.22
CA GLY A 124 -10.53 -13.88 -4.36
C GLY A 124 -9.38 -13.28 -5.17
N ALA A 125 -8.13 -13.54 -4.79
CA ALA A 125 -6.94 -12.99 -5.43
C ALA A 125 -6.70 -13.44 -6.89
N LYS A 126 -7.31 -14.56 -7.32
CA LYS A 126 -7.07 -15.17 -8.64
C LYS A 126 -7.99 -14.62 -9.75
N TYR A 127 -8.86 -13.66 -9.46
CA TYR A 127 -9.82 -13.15 -10.45
C TYR A 127 -9.15 -12.49 -11.67
N PRO A 128 -9.52 -12.86 -12.92
CA PRO A 128 -9.04 -12.18 -14.11
C PRO A 128 -9.83 -10.89 -14.35
N TYR A 129 -9.24 -9.74 -13.97
CA TYR A 129 -9.91 -8.43 -14.06
C TYR A 129 -10.36 -8.09 -15.50
N SER A 130 -9.56 -8.43 -16.51
CA SER A 130 -9.94 -8.22 -17.90
C SER A 130 -11.20 -9.01 -18.30
N ASP A 131 -11.37 -10.21 -17.78
CA ASP A 131 -12.54 -11.05 -18.13
C ASP A 131 -13.76 -10.56 -17.35
N ALA A 132 -13.57 -10.12 -16.10
CA ALA A 132 -14.64 -9.49 -15.32
C ALA A 132 -15.21 -8.25 -15.98
N LEU A 133 -14.36 -7.33 -16.47
CA LEU A 133 -14.83 -6.14 -17.18
C LEU A 133 -15.58 -6.50 -18.47
N LYS A 134 -15.12 -7.52 -19.21
CA LYS A 134 -15.77 -7.97 -20.44
C LYS A 134 -17.12 -8.66 -20.16
N GLU A 135 -17.18 -9.57 -19.19
CA GLU A 135 -18.42 -10.27 -18.81
C GLU A 135 -19.47 -9.28 -18.27
N MET A 136 -19.05 -8.19 -17.62
CA MET A 136 -19.95 -7.15 -17.11
C MET A 136 -20.25 -6.03 -18.14
N GLY A 137 -19.61 -6.03 -19.31
CA GLY A 137 -19.67 -4.94 -20.30
C GLY A 137 -19.09 -3.60 -19.82
N ALA A 138 -18.33 -3.61 -18.72
CA ALA A 138 -17.78 -2.43 -18.06
C ALA A 138 -16.46 -1.95 -18.68
N ASP A 139 -15.97 -2.61 -19.74
CA ASP A 139 -14.73 -2.26 -20.44
C ASP A 139 -14.81 -0.89 -21.14
N VAL A 140 -16.02 -0.44 -21.49
CA VAL A 140 -16.30 0.88 -22.06
C VAL A 140 -16.01 2.02 -21.07
N ALA A 141 -16.15 1.76 -19.77
CA ALA A 141 -15.89 2.71 -18.69
C ALA A 141 -14.46 2.63 -18.16
N PHE A 142 -13.59 1.77 -18.69
CA PHE A 142 -12.17 1.71 -18.31
C PHE A 142 -11.34 2.64 -19.21
N SER A 143 -11.52 3.95 -19.04
CA SER A 143 -10.97 4.95 -19.96
C SER A 143 -9.73 5.66 -19.41
N VAL A 144 -9.74 6.02 -18.12
CA VAL A 144 -8.67 6.81 -17.49
C VAL A 144 -7.40 5.99 -17.29
N PRO A 145 -7.43 4.81 -16.63
CA PRO A 145 -6.20 4.04 -16.43
C PRO A 145 -5.67 3.45 -17.74
N ALA A 146 -6.52 3.25 -18.75
CA ALA A 146 -6.11 2.71 -20.05
C ALA A 146 -5.14 3.62 -20.82
N LYS A 147 -5.20 4.94 -20.58
CA LYS A 147 -4.40 5.96 -21.28
C LYS A 147 -3.19 6.46 -20.48
N MET A 148 -2.97 5.94 -19.28
CA MET A 148 -1.86 6.39 -18.44
C MET A 148 -0.51 5.96 -19.03
N PRO A 149 0.55 6.77 -18.86
CA PRO A 149 1.89 6.37 -19.26
C PRO A 149 2.38 5.23 -18.36
N ILE A 150 2.89 4.18 -18.99
CA ILE A 150 3.50 3.04 -18.31
C ILE A 150 4.94 2.93 -18.78
N GLU A 151 5.86 2.93 -17.83
CA GLU A 151 7.25 2.64 -18.07
C GLU A 151 7.49 1.14 -17.88
N ALA A 152 8.19 0.54 -18.84
CA ALA A 152 8.62 -0.84 -18.77
C ALA A 152 10.14 -0.89 -18.59
N PHE A 153 10.60 -1.78 -17.72
CA PHE A 153 12.02 -2.03 -17.50
C PHE A 153 12.31 -3.52 -17.65
N GLN A 154 13.39 -3.83 -18.35
CA GLN A 154 13.97 -5.16 -18.37
C GLN A 154 14.81 -5.30 -17.11
N THR A 155 14.39 -6.18 -16.22
CA THR A 155 15.08 -6.39 -14.95
C THR A 155 15.52 -7.84 -14.82
N SER A 156 16.28 -8.10 -13.77
CA SER A 156 16.65 -9.45 -13.34
C SER A 156 16.21 -9.62 -11.90
N LEU A 157 16.10 -10.87 -11.45
CA LEU A 157 15.85 -11.16 -10.05
C LEU A 157 16.87 -10.43 -9.14
N MET A 158 18.15 -10.45 -9.54
CA MET A 158 19.23 -9.75 -8.86
C MET A 158 19.03 -8.25 -8.79
N ALA A 159 18.65 -7.61 -9.90
CA ALA A 159 18.38 -6.18 -9.95
C ALA A 159 17.22 -5.79 -9.02
N SER A 160 16.14 -6.57 -8.98
CA SER A 160 15.00 -6.32 -8.09
C SER A 160 15.37 -6.36 -6.60
N ILE A 161 16.34 -7.20 -6.21
CA ILE A 161 16.75 -7.36 -4.80
C ILE A 161 17.62 -6.19 -4.33
N ILE A 162 18.53 -5.73 -5.19
CA ILE A 162 19.39 -4.57 -4.89
C ILE A 162 18.67 -3.23 -5.11
N GLY A 163 17.37 -3.25 -5.41
CA GLY A 163 16.57 -2.05 -5.67
C GLY A 163 16.82 -1.40 -7.03
N SER A 164 17.51 -2.09 -7.95
CA SER A 164 17.70 -1.63 -9.33
C SER A 164 16.47 -1.89 -10.18
N ARG A 165 16.06 -0.87 -10.94
CA ARG A 165 14.93 -0.96 -11.88
C ARG A 165 15.30 -1.73 -13.16
N GLY A 166 16.59 -1.92 -13.44
CA GLY A 166 17.08 -2.49 -14.69
C GLY A 166 17.06 -1.48 -15.85
N ASP A 167 17.14 -1.97 -17.08
CA ASP A 167 17.23 -1.15 -18.28
C ASP A 167 15.84 -0.72 -18.77
N LYS A 168 15.69 0.56 -19.12
CA LYS A 168 14.41 1.09 -19.62
C LYS A 168 14.11 0.53 -21.01
N LEU A 169 12.94 -0.08 -21.17
CA LEU A 169 12.43 -0.59 -22.43
C LEU A 169 11.74 0.54 -23.24
N PRO A 170 11.60 0.37 -24.57
CA PRO A 170 10.86 1.31 -25.39
C PRO A 170 9.39 1.42 -24.97
N ALA A 171 8.75 2.51 -25.40
CA ALA A 171 7.34 2.76 -25.14
C ALA A 171 6.45 1.59 -25.61
N LEU A 172 5.43 1.30 -24.84
CA LEU A 172 4.48 0.22 -25.11
C LEU A 172 3.52 0.62 -26.24
N ASP A 173 3.15 -0.35 -27.06
CA ASP A 173 2.04 -0.22 -28.01
C ASP A 173 0.72 0.09 -27.25
N PRO A 174 -0.21 0.90 -27.79
CA PRO A 174 -1.44 1.28 -27.08
C PRO A 174 -2.28 0.10 -26.60
N GLN A 175 -2.33 -1.02 -27.33
CA GLN A 175 -3.09 -2.20 -26.93
C GLN A 175 -2.42 -2.91 -25.76
N GLU A 176 -1.09 -3.03 -25.79
CA GLU A 176 -0.32 -3.59 -24.69
C GLU A 176 -0.36 -2.67 -23.46
N ASN A 177 -0.32 -1.36 -23.65
CA ASN A 177 -0.47 -0.36 -22.59
C ASN A 177 -1.81 -0.55 -21.85
N LYS A 178 -2.93 -0.70 -22.59
CA LYS A 178 -4.24 -0.98 -21.99
C LYS A 178 -4.25 -2.30 -21.21
N ARG A 179 -3.57 -3.35 -21.71
CA ARG A 179 -3.47 -4.64 -21.02
C ARG A 179 -2.67 -4.53 -19.71
N ARG A 180 -1.52 -3.85 -19.75
CA ARG A 180 -0.67 -3.63 -18.57
C ARG A 180 -1.30 -2.66 -17.57
N ALA A 181 -2.04 -1.68 -18.05
CA ALA A 181 -2.86 -0.80 -17.21
C ALA A 181 -3.83 -1.61 -16.35
N MET A 182 -4.59 -2.55 -16.94
CA MET A 182 -5.49 -3.43 -16.18
C MET A 182 -4.77 -4.24 -15.10
N GLN A 183 -3.55 -4.73 -15.38
CA GLN A 183 -2.75 -5.46 -14.41
C GLN A 183 -2.26 -4.56 -13.27
N LEU A 184 -1.82 -3.35 -13.57
CA LEU A 184 -1.39 -2.35 -12.58
C LEU A 184 -2.56 -1.89 -11.71
N THR A 185 -3.71 -1.60 -12.30
CA THR A 185 -4.93 -1.25 -11.58
C THR A 185 -5.36 -2.40 -10.67
N LYS A 186 -5.34 -3.65 -11.17
CA LYS A 186 -5.56 -4.85 -10.34
C LYS A 186 -4.56 -4.98 -9.19
N ALA A 187 -3.26 -4.80 -9.47
CA ALA A 187 -2.20 -4.91 -8.47
C ALA A 187 -2.36 -3.90 -7.33
N ARG A 188 -2.86 -2.69 -7.65
CA ARG A 188 -3.12 -1.64 -6.67
C ARG A 188 -4.36 -1.89 -5.82
N PHE A 189 -5.52 -2.05 -6.45
CA PHE A 189 -6.78 -2.12 -5.70
C PHE A 189 -7.05 -3.49 -5.08
N ARG A 190 -6.43 -4.56 -5.61
CA ARG A 190 -6.41 -5.97 -5.14
C ARG A 190 -7.76 -6.68 -5.02
N SER A 191 -8.84 -5.98 -4.70
CA SER A 191 -10.18 -6.54 -4.52
C SER A 191 -11.14 -6.07 -5.63
N PRO A 192 -12.03 -6.95 -6.12
CA PRO A 192 -13.04 -6.58 -7.10
C PRO A 192 -13.93 -5.42 -6.62
N GLY A 193 -14.34 -5.42 -5.35
CA GLY A 193 -15.24 -4.40 -4.80
C GLY A 193 -14.65 -2.99 -4.65
N LYS A 194 -13.32 -2.86 -4.63
CA LYS A 194 -12.67 -1.53 -4.70
C LYS A 194 -12.66 -0.95 -6.12
N MET A 195 -12.88 -1.79 -7.12
CA MET A 195 -12.76 -1.45 -8.53
C MET A 195 -14.10 -1.40 -9.25
N ILE A 196 -15.03 -2.26 -8.88
CA ILE A 196 -16.34 -2.38 -9.52
C ILE A 196 -17.42 -2.46 -8.45
N SER A 197 -18.49 -1.67 -8.61
CA SER A 197 -19.68 -1.71 -7.76
C SER A 197 -20.94 -1.86 -8.60
N PRO A 198 -21.68 -2.98 -8.50
CA PRO A 198 -22.92 -3.18 -9.26
C PRO A 198 -24.12 -2.51 -8.56
N THR A 199 -24.14 -1.19 -8.50
CA THR A 199 -25.12 -0.38 -7.75
C THR A 199 -25.87 0.65 -8.59
N VAL A 200 -25.74 0.64 -9.92
CA VAL A 200 -26.48 1.53 -10.81
C VAL A 200 -27.85 0.91 -11.10
N ASP A 201 -28.91 1.58 -10.66
CA ASP A 201 -30.29 1.22 -10.99
C ASP A 201 -30.73 2.01 -12.23
N VAL A 202 -30.94 1.31 -13.34
CA VAL A 202 -31.40 1.89 -14.61
C VAL A 202 -32.87 1.53 -14.78
N LYS A 203 -33.73 2.54 -14.89
CA LYS A 203 -35.15 2.34 -15.15
C LYS A 203 -35.39 2.17 -16.66
N PRO A 204 -36.50 1.51 -17.06
CA PRO A 204 -36.85 1.30 -18.47
C PRO A 204 -37.04 2.59 -19.27
N ASP A 205 -37.32 3.71 -18.60
CA ASP A 205 -37.47 5.05 -19.17
C ASP A 205 -36.13 5.73 -19.54
N GLY A 206 -34.99 5.06 -19.28
CA GLY A 206 -33.66 5.61 -19.49
C GLY A 206 -33.17 6.52 -18.36
N SER A 207 -33.93 6.72 -17.28
CA SER A 207 -33.41 7.38 -16.07
C SER A 207 -32.56 6.40 -15.25
N PHE A 208 -31.46 6.89 -14.69
CA PHE A 208 -30.60 6.08 -13.82
C PHE A 208 -30.31 6.79 -12.51
N THR A 209 -30.18 6.00 -11.45
CA THR A 209 -29.76 6.44 -10.12
C THR A 209 -28.62 5.55 -9.65
N ALA A 210 -27.54 6.15 -9.17
CA ALA A 210 -26.41 5.44 -8.60
C ALA A 210 -25.99 6.09 -7.29
N LYS A 211 -25.82 5.27 -6.25
CA LYS A 211 -25.18 5.72 -5.00
C LYS A 211 -23.68 5.50 -5.14
N VAL A 212 -22.95 6.60 -5.31
CA VAL A 212 -21.48 6.62 -5.34
C VAL A 212 -20.98 6.80 -3.92
N LYS A 213 -20.25 5.80 -3.42
CA LYS A 213 -19.69 5.81 -2.07
C LYS A 213 -18.19 6.07 -2.13
N ILE A 214 -17.77 7.22 -1.61
CA ILE A 214 -16.36 7.52 -1.40
C ILE A 214 -16.01 7.08 0.02
N ILE A 215 -15.09 6.12 0.12
CA ILE A 215 -14.71 5.51 1.41
C ILE A 215 -14.01 6.57 2.27
N GLU A 216 -14.25 6.55 3.57
CA GLU A 216 -13.50 7.38 4.51
C GLU A 216 -11.99 7.12 4.37
N GLY A 217 -11.19 8.17 4.44
CA GLY A 217 -9.76 8.06 4.20
C GLY A 217 -9.37 7.89 2.71
N SER A 218 -10.27 8.18 1.77
CA SER A 218 -9.91 8.36 0.36
C SER A 218 -9.10 9.64 0.15
N ALA A 219 -8.54 9.85 -1.04
CA ALA A 219 -7.72 11.02 -1.36
C ALA A 219 -8.53 12.34 -1.26
N PRO A 220 -7.92 13.46 -0.85
CA PRO A 220 -8.53 14.78 -0.94
C PRO A 220 -8.59 15.25 -2.41
N GLY A 221 -9.16 16.42 -2.67
CA GLY A 221 -9.17 17.03 -4.01
C GLY A 221 -10.40 16.68 -4.85
N LYS A 222 -10.26 16.82 -6.17
CA LYS A 222 -11.37 16.71 -7.11
C LYS A 222 -11.60 15.26 -7.54
N TYR A 223 -12.85 14.85 -7.50
CA TYR A 223 -13.39 13.61 -8.01
C TYR A 223 -14.20 13.93 -9.25
N PHE A 224 -13.99 13.14 -10.29
CA PHE A 224 -14.71 13.26 -11.55
C PHE A 224 -15.60 12.04 -11.71
N ILE A 225 -16.83 12.28 -12.17
CA ILE A 225 -17.83 11.25 -12.43
C ILE A 225 -18.26 11.40 -13.89
N GLN A 226 -18.06 10.36 -14.68
CA GLN A 226 -18.47 10.34 -16.08
C GLN A 226 -19.33 9.10 -16.36
N ALA A 227 -20.48 9.30 -17.00
CA ALA A 227 -21.36 8.23 -17.42
C ALA A 227 -21.02 7.77 -18.84
N PHE A 228 -21.08 6.45 -19.05
CA PHE A 228 -20.86 5.76 -20.30
C PHE A 228 -22.05 4.84 -20.55
N SER A 229 -22.58 4.88 -21.77
CA SER A 229 -23.58 3.89 -22.22
C SER A 229 -23.05 3.02 -23.36
N ASP A 230 -22.13 3.57 -24.16
CA ASP A 230 -21.43 2.89 -25.24
C ASP A 230 -20.04 3.51 -25.43
N LYS A 231 -19.20 2.98 -26.33
CA LYS A 231 -17.84 3.50 -26.60
C LYS A 231 -17.83 4.98 -26.98
N ASP A 232 -18.86 5.43 -27.69
CA ASP A 232 -18.98 6.78 -28.25
C ASP A 232 -19.98 7.67 -27.49
N LEU A 233 -20.80 7.09 -26.60
CA LEU A 233 -21.83 7.80 -25.82
C LEU A 233 -21.35 8.04 -24.38
N LYS A 234 -20.88 9.27 -24.14
CA LYS A 234 -20.28 9.72 -22.87
C LYS A 234 -20.94 11.00 -22.38
N SER A 235 -21.15 11.13 -21.08
CA SER A 235 -21.58 12.40 -20.48
C SER A 235 -20.41 13.38 -20.32
N ALA A 236 -20.72 14.66 -20.09
CA ALA A 236 -19.75 15.57 -19.49
C ALA A 236 -19.39 15.09 -18.06
N PRO A 237 -18.14 15.27 -17.60
CA PRO A 237 -17.74 14.87 -16.26
C PRO A 237 -18.34 15.83 -15.22
N ALA A 238 -19.04 15.29 -14.22
CA ALA A 238 -19.37 16.06 -13.02
C ALA A 238 -18.19 16.04 -12.05
N THR A 239 -18.01 17.14 -11.32
CA THR A 239 -16.92 17.30 -10.36
C THR A 239 -17.47 17.33 -8.93
N LEU A 240 -16.77 16.65 -8.03
CA LEU A 240 -17.03 16.62 -6.59
C LEU A 240 -15.71 16.90 -5.86
N GLU A 241 -15.71 17.72 -4.83
CA GLU A 241 -14.53 17.98 -4.00
C GLU A 241 -14.58 17.18 -2.70
N ASN A 242 -13.48 16.55 -2.31
CA ASN A 242 -13.33 15.91 -1.01
C ASN A 242 -12.23 16.64 -0.22
N SER A 243 -12.58 17.18 0.94
CA SER A 243 -11.63 17.84 1.83
C SER A 243 -11.28 16.95 3.01
N ILE A 244 -10.04 17.05 3.49
CA ILE A 244 -9.55 16.30 4.65
C ILE A 244 -8.89 17.28 5.60
N SER A 245 -9.18 17.12 6.88
CA SER A 245 -8.68 17.98 7.95
C SER A 245 -7.89 17.17 8.97
N PHE A 246 -6.93 17.83 9.62
CA PHE A 246 -6.17 17.26 10.73
C PHE A 246 -7.13 16.75 11.84
N PRO A 247 -6.90 15.55 12.42
CA PRO A 247 -5.66 14.75 12.45
C PRO A 247 -5.49 13.71 11.32
N VAL A 248 -6.41 13.67 10.35
CA VAL A 248 -6.29 12.79 9.19
C VAL A 248 -5.38 13.45 8.16
N MET A 249 -4.35 12.73 7.72
CA MET A 249 -3.43 13.19 6.68
C MET A 249 -3.45 12.25 5.48
N TYR A 250 -3.42 12.84 4.29
CA TYR A 250 -3.32 12.12 3.04
C TYR A 250 -1.88 11.66 2.79
N LEU A 251 -1.69 10.35 2.58
CA LEU A 251 -0.43 9.81 2.09
C LEU A 251 -0.47 9.74 0.57
N SER A 252 0.20 10.67 -0.11
CA SER A 252 0.30 10.70 -1.58
C SER A 252 0.81 9.38 -2.18
N ASN A 253 1.85 8.79 -1.60
CA ASN A 253 2.38 7.49 -2.04
C ASN A 253 1.38 6.35 -1.78
N GLY A 254 0.65 6.44 -0.67
CA GLY A 254 -0.31 5.43 -0.21
C GLY A 254 -1.67 5.50 -0.89
N GLY A 255 -2.01 6.62 -1.54
CA GLY A 255 -3.34 6.86 -2.10
C GLY A 255 -4.45 6.77 -1.06
N THR A 256 -4.11 6.90 0.22
CA THR A 256 -5.03 6.73 1.35
C THR A 256 -4.66 7.72 2.43
N SER A 257 -5.68 8.13 3.16
CA SER A 257 -5.58 9.06 4.27
C SER A 257 -5.80 8.30 5.56
N LEU A 258 -5.00 8.63 6.58
CA LEU A 258 -5.12 8.00 7.88
C LEU A 258 -4.94 9.02 9.00
N ASN A 259 -5.53 8.72 10.15
CA ASN A 259 -5.26 9.48 11.35
C ASN A 259 -3.84 9.15 11.84
N ILE A 260 -2.94 10.13 11.78
CA ILE A 260 -1.51 9.89 12.06
C ILE A 260 -1.23 9.63 13.55
N LEU A 261 -2.14 10.03 14.44
CA LEU A 261 -1.94 9.88 15.88
C LEU A 261 -1.86 8.41 16.30
N TRP A 262 -2.70 7.55 15.71
CA TRP A 262 -2.76 6.13 16.09
C TRP A 262 -1.49 5.35 15.70
N PRO A 263 -1.01 5.37 14.44
CA PRO A 263 0.26 4.73 14.10
C PRO A 263 1.44 5.37 14.82
N PHE A 264 1.39 6.67 15.10
CA PHE A 264 2.45 7.34 15.85
C PHE A 264 2.57 6.78 17.28
N LEU A 265 1.46 6.69 18.02
CA LEU A 265 1.47 6.13 19.38
C LEU A 265 1.89 4.66 19.38
N LEU A 266 1.41 3.88 18.41
CA LEU A 266 1.79 2.48 18.24
C LEU A 266 3.29 2.33 17.95
N THR A 267 3.82 3.11 17.00
CA THR A 267 5.24 3.08 16.63
C THR A 267 6.14 3.56 17.75
N LEU A 268 5.69 4.54 18.55
CA LEU A 268 6.38 4.98 19.75
C LEU A 268 6.48 3.85 20.78
N GLY A 269 5.35 3.19 21.10
CA GLY A 269 5.32 2.09 22.06
C GLY A 269 6.20 0.92 21.66
N ILE A 270 6.06 0.44 20.42
CA ILE A 270 6.86 -0.67 19.89
C ILE A 270 8.32 -0.26 19.71
N GLY A 271 8.61 1.01 19.36
CA GLY A 271 9.96 1.54 19.26
C GLY A 271 10.70 1.51 20.60
N VAL A 272 10.05 1.98 21.68
CA VAL A 272 10.60 1.92 23.04
C VAL A 272 10.86 0.46 23.44
N PHE A 273 9.86 -0.41 23.27
CA PHE A 273 10.02 -1.83 23.58
C PHE A 273 11.12 -2.51 22.74
N GLY A 274 11.22 -2.15 21.46
CA GLY A 274 12.22 -2.68 20.54
C GLY A 274 13.64 -2.22 20.87
N VAL A 275 13.83 -1.02 21.44
CA VAL A 275 15.12 -0.57 21.97
C VAL A 275 15.46 -1.30 23.27
N LEU A 276 14.48 -1.52 24.17
CA LEU A 276 14.70 -2.27 25.42
C LEU A 276 15.07 -3.73 25.18
N MET A 277 14.45 -4.39 24.20
CA MET A 277 14.78 -5.77 23.82
C MET A 277 16.04 -5.88 22.96
N GLY A 278 16.50 -4.78 22.34
CA GLY A 278 17.62 -4.79 21.39
C GLY A 278 17.32 -5.52 20.06
N ALA A 279 16.04 -5.80 19.77
CA ALA A 279 15.64 -6.62 18.61
C ALA A 279 15.23 -5.80 17.38
N GLY A 280 15.23 -4.45 17.45
CA GLY A 280 14.76 -3.59 16.35
C GLY A 280 13.31 -3.89 15.99
N GLY A 281 12.35 -3.24 16.65
CA GLY A 281 10.90 -3.56 16.60
C GLY A 281 10.21 -3.60 15.23
N GLY A 282 10.93 -3.50 14.11
CA GLY A 282 10.44 -3.61 12.74
C GLY A 282 9.75 -4.92 12.41
N PHE A 283 10.21 -6.05 12.96
CA PHE A 283 9.56 -7.35 12.75
C PHE A 283 8.14 -7.42 13.34
N ILE A 284 7.86 -6.59 14.36
CA ILE A 284 6.53 -6.41 14.96
C ILE A 284 5.77 -5.30 14.23
N LEU A 285 6.44 -4.18 13.93
CA LEU A 285 5.80 -3.02 13.29
C LEU A 285 5.24 -3.31 11.90
N ASN A 286 5.99 -4.03 11.06
CA ASN A 286 5.56 -4.33 9.69
C ASN A 286 4.21 -5.07 9.65
N PRO A 287 4.05 -6.25 10.30
CA PRO A 287 2.79 -6.99 10.24
C PRO A 287 1.64 -6.23 10.91
N ILE A 288 1.88 -5.52 12.02
CA ILE A 288 0.82 -4.77 12.70
C ILE A 288 0.33 -3.60 11.82
N LEU A 289 1.23 -2.81 11.23
CA LEU A 289 0.85 -1.67 10.40
C LEU A 289 0.08 -2.09 9.15
N VAL A 290 0.51 -3.18 8.49
CA VAL A 290 -0.18 -3.73 7.31
C VAL A 290 -1.50 -4.39 7.67
N SER A 291 -1.63 -4.98 8.85
CA SER A 291 -2.85 -5.67 9.26
C SER A 291 -3.95 -4.70 9.72
N ILE A 292 -3.58 -3.60 10.40
CA ILE A 292 -4.55 -2.65 10.94
C ILE A 292 -4.92 -1.59 9.90
N TRP A 293 -3.96 -1.09 9.12
CA TRP A 293 -4.20 -0.07 8.11
C TRP A 293 -4.10 -0.62 6.69
N PRO A 294 -4.92 -0.12 5.74
CA PRO A 294 -4.90 -0.55 4.34
C PRO A 294 -3.69 0.04 3.57
N LEU A 295 -2.49 -0.06 4.14
CA LEU A 295 -1.27 0.51 3.58
C LEU A 295 -0.56 -0.46 2.62
N PRO A 296 -0.04 0.03 1.49
CA PRO A 296 0.85 -0.74 0.63
C PRO A 296 2.10 -1.20 1.39
N HIS A 297 2.47 -2.48 1.23
CA HIS A 297 3.58 -3.10 2.00
C HIS A 297 4.93 -2.40 1.75
N ASN A 298 5.16 -1.93 0.53
CA ASN A 298 6.36 -1.18 0.16
C ASN A 298 6.50 0.13 0.94
N ILE A 299 5.39 0.80 1.25
CA ILE A 299 5.39 2.05 2.02
C ILE A 299 5.64 1.74 3.49
N VAL A 300 5.00 0.69 4.03
CA VAL A 300 5.25 0.27 5.41
C VAL A 300 6.71 -0.12 5.59
N ALA A 301 7.27 -0.95 4.71
CA ALA A 301 8.68 -1.30 4.76
C ALA A 301 9.61 -0.07 4.67
N GLY A 302 9.34 0.84 3.72
CA GLY A 302 10.10 2.07 3.52
C GLY A 302 10.09 3.02 4.73
N THR A 303 9.02 3.02 5.51
CA THR A 303 8.85 3.87 6.71
C THR A 303 9.40 3.22 7.97
N VAL A 304 9.21 1.91 8.12
CA VAL A 304 9.69 1.15 9.28
C VAL A 304 11.21 1.07 9.29
N MET A 305 11.87 0.90 8.14
CA MET A 305 13.34 0.82 8.04
C MET A 305 14.06 2.02 8.72
N PRO A 306 13.83 3.28 8.33
CA PRO A 306 14.45 4.43 8.99
C PRO A 306 13.98 4.59 10.44
N THR A 307 12.72 4.27 10.75
CA THR A 307 12.19 4.30 12.12
C THR A 307 12.99 3.39 13.05
N VAL A 308 13.27 2.16 12.62
CA VAL A 308 14.11 1.21 13.36
C VAL A 308 15.54 1.69 13.41
N LEU A 309 16.12 2.17 12.30
CA LEU A 309 17.48 2.70 12.27
C LEU A 309 17.71 3.81 13.30
N PHE A 310 16.84 4.82 13.33
CA PHE A 310 16.97 5.95 14.26
C PHE A 310 16.66 5.57 15.70
N SER A 311 15.66 4.71 15.94
CA SER A 311 15.37 4.24 17.30
C SER A 311 16.53 3.42 17.86
N GLN A 312 17.08 2.47 17.10
CA GLN A 312 18.24 1.67 17.52
C GLN A 312 19.50 2.53 17.67
N GLY A 313 19.73 3.48 16.75
CA GLY A 313 20.81 4.46 16.87
C GLY A 313 20.73 5.28 18.15
N SER A 314 19.53 5.74 18.54
CA SER A 314 19.30 6.43 19.81
C SER A 314 19.55 5.51 21.01
N GLY A 315 19.20 4.23 20.91
CA GLY A 315 19.50 3.21 21.91
C GLY A 315 21.01 3.04 22.10
N ILE A 316 21.75 2.81 21.02
CA ILE A 316 23.22 2.69 21.04
C ILE A 316 23.84 3.93 21.68
N TYR A 317 23.39 5.13 21.30
CA TYR A 317 23.90 6.37 21.88
C TYR A 317 23.67 6.43 23.40
N ASN A 318 22.45 6.18 23.86
CA ASN A 318 22.10 6.22 25.29
C ASN A 318 22.81 5.13 26.10
N TYR A 319 22.84 3.89 25.61
CA TYR A 319 23.53 2.78 26.28
C TYR A 319 25.06 2.96 26.27
N SER A 320 25.62 3.66 25.27
CA SER A 320 27.06 3.98 25.25
C SER A 320 27.45 4.97 26.36
N LYS A 321 26.58 5.95 26.66
CA LYS A 321 26.84 6.95 27.73
C LYS A 321 26.98 6.31 29.10
N ILE A 322 26.17 5.29 29.37
CA ILE A 322 26.22 4.53 30.62
C ILE A 322 27.26 3.39 30.60
N LYS A 323 28.13 3.34 29.57
CA LYS A 323 29.19 2.33 29.37
C LYS A 323 28.69 0.88 29.45
N PHE A 324 27.43 0.65 29.07
CA PHE A 324 26.79 -0.66 29.15
C PHE A 324 27.04 -1.54 27.90
N ILE A 325 27.71 -1.00 26.87
CA ILE A 325 27.93 -1.67 25.59
C ILE A 325 29.31 -2.33 25.54
N SER A 326 29.33 -3.64 25.28
CA SER A 326 30.53 -4.34 24.82
C SER A 326 30.69 -4.17 23.31
N TRP A 327 31.52 -3.21 22.89
CA TRP A 327 31.74 -2.89 21.47
C TRP A 327 32.23 -4.08 20.64
N LYS A 328 33.09 -4.93 21.22
CA LYS A 328 33.58 -6.13 20.53
C LYS A 328 32.43 -7.07 20.19
N LEU A 329 31.57 -7.38 21.17
CA LEU A 329 30.40 -8.24 20.94
C LEU A 329 29.41 -7.58 19.97
N GLY A 330 29.10 -6.30 20.19
CA GLY A 330 28.16 -5.54 19.36
C GLY A 330 28.56 -5.49 17.88
N VAL A 331 29.83 -5.21 17.58
CA VAL A 331 30.33 -5.15 16.20
C VAL A 331 30.35 -6.55 15.57
N THR A 332 30.80 -7.59 16.30
CA THR A 332 30.81 -8.96 15.75
C THR A 332 29.41 -9.47 15.43
N MET A 333 28.44 -9.24 16.32
CA MET A 333 27.04 -9.58 16.08
C MET A 333 26.43 -8.73 14.96
N GLY A 334 26.73 -7.43 14.93
CA GLY A 334 26.26 -6.52 13.88
C GLY A 334 26.74 -6.92 12.49
N LEU A 335 28.01 -7.33 12.35
CA LEU A 335 28.55 -7.85 11.09
C LEU A 335 27.90 -9.18 10.69
N ALA A 336 27.69 -10.09 11.64
CA ALA A 336 26.99 -11.35 11.37
C ALA A 336 25.53 -11.11 10.93
N MET A 337 24.82 -10.17 11.55
CA MET A 337 23.47 -9.77 11.16
C MET A 337 23.44 -9.08 9.79
N LEU A 338 24.43 -8.24 9.49
CA LEU A 338 24.55 -7.59 8.19
C LEU A 338 24.72 -8.63 7.08
N LEU A 339 25.67 -9.56 7.25
CA LEU A 339 25.89 -10.65 6.31
C LEU A 339 24.65 -11.54 6.18
N GLY A 340 24.02 -11.88 7.29
CA GLY A 340 22.75 -12.63 7.31
C GLY A 340 21.62 -11.92 6.58
N GLY A 341 21.54 -10.59 6.68
CA GLY A 341 20.54 -9.77 5.97
C GLY A 341 20.70 -9.77 4.45
N PHE A 342 21.92 -9.93 3.94
CA PHE A 342 22.19 -10.07 2.50
C PHE A 342 22.00 -11.50 2.00
N ILE A 343 22.44 -12.49 2.79
CA ILE A 343 22.39 -13.92 2.42
C ILE A 343 20.96 -14.46 2.55
N GLY A 344 20.20 -14.03 3.56
CA GLY A 344 18.86 -14.53 3.86
C GLY A 344 17.91 -14.46 2.66
N PRO A 345 17.68 -13.28 2.06
CA PRO A 345 16.84 -13.15 0.87
C PRO A 345 17.28 -14.05 -0.29
N LYS A 346 18.59 -14.18 -0.52
CA LYS A 346 19.15 -15.06 -1.56
C LYS A 346 18.82 -16.53 -1.31
N LEU A 347 18.92 -16.97 -0.06
CA LEU A 347 18.61 -18.34 0.31
C LEU A 347 17.12 -18.65 0.17
N THR A 348 16.25 -17.67 0.48
CA THR A 348 14.80 -17.84 0.33
C THR A 348 14.33 -17.90 -1.12
N GLU A 349 15.13 -17.44 -2.08
CA GLU A 349 14.81 -17.57 -3.52
C GLU A 349 15.04 -18.97 -4.07
N LEU A 350 15.93 -19.74 -3.44
CA LEU A 350 16.26 -21.11 -3.84
C LEU A 350 15.24 -22.14 -3.34
N ILE A 351 14.33 -21.73 -2.45
CA ILE A 351 13.46 -22.61 -1.68
C ILE A 351 12.01 -22.20 -1.91
N THR A 352 11.11 -23.15 -2.12
CA THR A 352 9.67 -22.84 -2.26
C THR A 352 9.08 -22.33 -0.94
N LEU A 353 8.02 -21.54 -1.01
CA LEU A 353 7.38 -20.94 0.18
C LEU A 353 6.90 -21.99 1.20
N ASP A 354 6.47 -23.16 0.73
CA ASP A 354 6.05 -24.26 1.61
C ASP A 354 7.23 -24.94 2.31
N GLN A 355 8.34 -25.13 1.60
CA GLN A 355 9.59 -25.62 2.19
C GLN A 355 10.15 -24.62 3.21
N PHE A 356 10.12 -23.31 2.89
CA PHE A 356 10.54 -22.27 3.82
C PHE A 356 9.73 -22.31 5.12
N LYS A 357 8.40 -22.38 5.03
CA LYS A 357 7.52 -22.50 6.20
C LYS A 357 7.83 -23.75 7.03
N SER A 358 8.05 -24.89 6.36
CA SER A 358 8.38 -26.14 7.04
C SER A 358 9.72 -26.05 7.80
N VAL A 359 10.78 -25.60 7.13
CA VAL A 359 12.11 -25.42 7.73
C VAL A 359 12.06 -24.41 8.88
N PHE A 360 11.41 -23.26 8.66
CA PHE A 360 11.25 -22.24 9.68
C PHE A 360 10.48 -22.76 10.91
N GLY A 361 9.42 -23.53 10.69
CA GLY A 361 8.66 -24.20 11.76
C GLY A 361 9.53 -25.15 12.59
N TRP A 362 10.35 -25.98 11.94
CA TRP A 362 11.29 -26.87 12.63
C TRP A 362 12.34 -26.12 13.44
N ILE A 363 12.90 -25.03 12.89
CA ILE A 363 13.85 -24.18 13.61
C ILE A 363 13.20 -23.59 14.86
N LEU A 364 11.98 -23.07 14.75
CA LEU A 364 11.25 -22.53 15.91
C LEU A 364 10.95 -23.59 16.97
N LEU A 365 10.61 -24.82 16.55
CA LEU A 365 10.34 -25.92 17.47
C LEU A 365 11.61 -26.33 18.22
N VAL A 366 12.74 -26.44 17.52
CA VAL A 366 14.05 -26.72 18.15
C VAL A 366 14.43 -25.60 19.11
N LEU A 367 14.27 -24.33 18.74
CA LEU A 367 14.54 -23.20 19.63
C LEU A 367 13.64 -23.23 20.88
N ALA A 368 12.35 -23.49 20.72
CA ALA A 368 11.43 -23.62 21.84
C ALA A 368 11.83 -24.76 22.79
N ALA A 369 12.18 -25.93 22.24
CA ALA A 369 12.65 -27.07 23.02
C ALA A 369 13.97 -26.78 23.74
N LEU A 370 14.91 -26.10 23.08
CA LEU A 370 16.18 -25.67 23.69
C LEU A 370 15.95 -24.67 24.82
N MET A 371 15.12 -23.64 24.62
CA MET A 371 14.82 -22.67 25.67
C MET A 371 14.10 -23.33 26.85
N PHE A 372 13.18 -24.27 26.59
CA PHE A 372 12.50 -25.03 27.63
C PHE A 372 13.49 -25.90 28.43
N TRP A 373 14.42 -26.59 27.74
CA TRP A 373 15.47 -27.37 28.38
C TRP A 373 16.38 -26.50 29.25
N GLN A 374 16.81 -25.34 28.73
CA GLN A 374 17.66 -24.41 29.47
C GLN A 374 16.98 -23.83 30.72
N THR A 375 15.65 -23.80 30.74
CA THR A 375 14.85 -23.33 31.89
C THR A 375 14.62 -24.45 32.94
N THR A 376 15.02 -25.69 32.65
CA THR A 376 14.85 -26.83 33.57
C THR A 376 15.95 -26.81 34.67
N PRO A 377 15.61 -27.06 35.95
CA PRO A 377 16.55 -26.93 37.08
C PRO A 377 17.85 -27.74 36.93
N GLY A 378 17.79 -28.92 36.29
CA GLY A 378 18.96 -29.77 36.07
C GLY A 378 20.03 -29.22 35.10
N TYR A 379 19.69 -28.23 34.26
CA TYR A 379 20.65 -27.55 33.37
C TYR A 379 21.33 -26.36 34.08
N LEU A 380 20.54 -25.57 34.83
CA LEU A 380 21.02 -24.41 35.60
C LEU A 380 22.00 -24.80 36.72
N ASP A 381 21.86 -25.99 37.28
CA ASP A 381 22.77 -26.49 38.33
C ASP A 381 24.14 -26.94 37.81
N LYS A 382 24.26 -27.29 36.52
CA LYS A 382 25.53 -27.73 35.92
C LYS A 382 26.39 -26.58 35.38
N ASN A 383 25.79 -25.45 35.02
CA ASN A 383 26.50 -24.32 34.39
C ASN A 383 26.99 -23.28 35.41
N LYS A 384 28.24 -23.44 35.87
CA LYS A 384 28.91 -22.51 36.81
C LYS A 384 28.89 -21.02 36.37
N LYS A 385 28.88 -20.74 35.06
CA LYS A 385 28.81 -19.37 34.51
C LYS A 385 27.43 -18.73 34.71
N GLU A 386 26.35 -19.49 34.51
CA GLU A 386 24.99 -18.99 34.68
C GLU A 386 24.67 -18.75 36.17
N GLN A 387 25.17 -19.61 37.06
CA GLN A 387 25.08 -19.37 38.51
C GLN A 387 25.83 -18.12 38.97
N ALA A 388 27.02 -17.85 38.42
CA ALA A 388 27.78 -16.65 38.72
C ALA A 388 27.02 -15.38 38.27
N ILE A 389 26.43 -15.42 37.06
CA ILE A 389 25.60 -14.33 36.53
C ILE A 389 24.34 -14.13 37.39
N LEU A 390 23.64 -15.20 37.76
CA LEU A 390 22.47 -15.15 38.64
C LEU A 390 22.80 -14.58 40.03
N LYS A 391 23.94 -14.97 40.61
CA LYS A 391 24.41 -14.43 41.89
C LYS A 391 24.76 -12.95 41.79
N GLU A 392 25.44 -12.53 40.72
CA GLU A 392 25.78 -11.13 40.50
C GLU A 392 24.53 -10.27 40.25
N PHE A 393 23.58 -10.75 39.45
CA PHE A 393 22.29 -10.07 39.22
C PHE A 393 21.48 -9.92 40.50
N LYS A 394 21.37 -10.98 41.32
CA LYS A 394 20.67 -10.93 42.61
C LYS A 394 21.33 -9.95 43.57
N LYS A 395 22.66 -9.97 43.65
CA LYS A 395 23.43 -9.04 44.49
C LYS A 395 23.19 -7.57 44.10
N ARG A 396 23.25 -7.26 42.80
CA ARG A 396 22.97 -5.89 42.31
C ARG A 396 21.51 -5.47 42.50
N ALA A 397 20.56 -6.40 42.39
CA ALA A 397 19.15 -6.12 42.65
C ALA A 397 18.89 -5.82 44.14
N GLU A 398 19.52 -6.55 45.05
CA GLU A 398 19.44 -6.32 46.50
C GLU A 398 20.12 -5.00 46.91
N GLU A 399 21.29 -4.67 46.35
CA GLU A 399 21.96 -3.38 46.57
C GLU A 399 21.10 -2.21 46.08
N ALA A 400 20.45 -2.34 44.92
CA ALA A 400 19.54 -1.33 44.38
C ALA A 400 18.23 -1.19 45.19
N ALA A 401 17.74 -2.29 45.79
CA ALA A 401 16.58 -2.27 46.68
C ALA A 401 16.91 -1.59 48.02
N LYS A 402 18.10 -1.83 48.58
CA LYS A 402 18.59 -1.18 49.81
C LYS A 402 18.91 0.30 49.62
N ALA A 403 19.26 0.74 48.41
CA ALA A 403 19.51 2.15 48.12
C ALA A 403 18.22 2.98 47.90
N LYS A 404 17.05 2.34 47.87
CA LYS A 404 15.73 2.97 47.66
C LYS A 404 14.81 2.95 48.89
N GLY A 405 15.23 2.32 49.99
CA GLY A 405 14.62 2.44 51.32
C GLY A 405 15.49 3.33 52.19
#